data_AF-A0A4Q4MXC4-F1
#
_entry.id   AF-A0A4Q4MXC4-F1
#
_cell.length_a   1.000
_cell.length_b   1.000
_cell.length_c   1.000
_cell.angle_alpha   90.00
_cell.angle_beta   90.00
_cell.angle_gamma   90.00
#
_symmetry.space_group_name_H-M   'P 1'
#
loop_
_entity.id
_entity.type
_entity.pdbx_description
1 polymer ?
#
loop_
_entity_poly.entity_id
_entity_poly.type
_entity_poly.pdbx_seq_one_letter_code
_entity_poly.pdbx_strand_id
1 'polypeptide(L)'
;MAEGSPDYKVLYLEAERKREEEQRRREEEGRRREAAENAQREAENAQREAENAQREAENAQREAENAQKEEQRRRQEAERKRKEEQSRRKEAQQAQERAAEKTRKTALPEFLDACHTHLHSGLTVQTDPTLSTQGNPANANNKLRPERVVLWTDFPARQATSWNDLMESGFASERHFTSLHTLEETGETVRRRMMSSELDLNVFQRHTVEDQVSLIIQGMHSDRRLRRKFGLQGSVSFENHANTLSPESQLEEDMEQLTVSGTGRRRSPRLQAKAKKTRPSGSTDAAEAEDAGRKSTASSSRPRADQFCVYNTGTTRSAQDHIAAFILEYKAPHKLPLGYIYEGLGEMELDEVVQCRDDETLRDRFRRLVAAVITQAFSYMVRIGVEYGCVCTGEAYIFLRVGDDPRTVHYFLSVPKGDVGETTGWTAGSEGANR
;
A
#
# COMPACT_ATOMS: atom_id res chain seq x y z
N MET A 1 -122.39 72.56 87.20
CA MET A 1 -122.59 71.11 87.32
C MET A 1 -121.51 70.42 86.51
N ALA A 2 -120.84 69.44 87.13
CA ALA A 2 -119.79 68.49 86.70
C ALA A 2 -119.71 68.16 85.19
N GLU A 3 -118.64 67.66 84.57
CA GLU A 3 -117.23 67.30 84.84
C GLU A 3 -116.68 66.86 83.46
N GLY A 4 -115.35 66.79 83.26
CA GLY A 4 -114.77 66.25 82.03
C GLY A 4 -113.25 66.19 82.06
N SER A 5 -112.72 65.36 82.95
CA SER A 5 -111.29 65.03 83.10
C SER A 5 -110.67 64.53 81.78
N PRO A 6 -109.41 64.90 81.42
CA PRO A 6 -108.74 64.29 80.28
C PRO A 6 -108.47 62.82 80.62
N ASP A 7 -108.94 61.91 79.76
CA ASP A 7 -108.77 60.48 79.92
C ASP A 7 -107.29 60.08 79.73
N TYR A 8 -106.53 60.14 80.83
CA TYR A 8 -105.13 59.73 80.92
C TYR A 8 -104.89 58.30 80.41
N LYS A 9 -105.93 57.46 80.34
CA LYS A 9 -105.87 56.10 79.79
C LYS A 9 -105.65 56.13 78.28
N VAL A 10 -106.25 57.08 77.55
CA VAL A 10 -106.11 57.19 76.09
C VAL A 10 -104.72 57.70 75.70
N LEU A 11 -104.18 58.69 76.44
CA LEU A 11 -102.82 59.21 76.20
C LEU A 11 -101.73 58.19 76.57
N TYR A 12 -101.95 57.37 77.60
CA TYR A 12 -101.06 56.27 77.95
C TYR A 12 -101.04 55.19 76.87
N LEU A 13 -102.22 54.78 76.38
CA LEU A 13 -102.36 53.78 75.31
C LEU A 13 -101.81 54.28 73.97
N GLU A 14 -101.93 55.57 73.64
CA GLU A 14 -101.29 56.14 72.43
C GLU A 14 -99.77 56.23 72.54
N ALA A 15 -99.24 56.53 73.73
CA ALA A 15 -97.79 56.52 73.98
C ALA A 15 -97.23 55.09 73.96
N GLU A 16 -97.98 54.09 74.45
CA GLU A 16 -97.66 52.67 74.34
C GLU A 16 -97.66 52.23 72.88
N ARG A 17 -98.71 52.56 72.11
CA ARG A 17 -98.79 52.28 70.68
C ARG A 17 -97.64 52.89 69.90
N LYS A 18 -97.25 54.14 70.20
CA LYS A 18 -96.10 54.78 69.56
C LYS A 18 -94.78 54.11 69.92
N ARG A 19 -94.60 53.66 71.17
CA ARG A 19 -93.42 52.89 71.57
C ARG A 19 -93.38 51.52 70.91
N GLU A 20 -94.52 50.84 70.81
CA GLU A 20 -94.64 49.57 70.10
C GLU A 20 -94.41 49.71 68.59
N GLU A 21 -94.95 50.77 67.96
CA GLU A 21 -94.70 51.06 66.54
C GLU A 21 -93.24 51.45 66.30
N GLU A 22 -92.64 52.27 67.17
CA GLU A 22 -91.23 52.63 67.08
C GLU A 22 -90.32 51.42 67.33
N GLN A 23 -90.70 50.53 68.25
CA GLN A 23 -90.00 49.29 68.53
C GLN A 23 -90.12 48.29 67.37
N ARG A 24 -91.32 48.13 66.79
CA ARG A 24 -91.52 47.35 65.55
C ARG A 24 -90.71 47.91 64.39
N ARG A 25 -90.65 49.23 64.25
CA ARG A 25 -89.91 49.89 63.18
C ARG A 25 -88.40 49.74 63.36
N ARG A 26 -87.88 49.78 64.59
CA ARG A 26 -86.48 49.47 64.93
C ARG A 26 -86.16 47.98 64.74
N GLU A 27 -87.08 47.07 65.06
CA GLU A 27 -86.93 45.64 64.81
C GLU A 27 -86.94 45.33 63.30
N GLU A 28 -87.80 45.99 62.53
CA GLU A 28 -87.87 45.84 61.08
C GLU A 28 -86.65 46.46 60.37
N GLU A 29 -86.16 47.63 60.83
CA GLU A 29 -84.87 48.18 60.40
C GLU A 29 -83.70 47.28 60.79
N GLY A 30 -83.74 46.67 61.98
CA GLY A 30 -82.76 45.69 62.43
C GLY A 30 -82.72 44.47 61.52
N ARG A 31 -83.89 43.88 61.22
CA ARG A 31 -84.02 42.76 60.28
C ARG A 31 -83.58 43.13 58.86
N ARG A 32 -83.89 44.35 58.40
CA ARG A 32 -83.44 44.83 57.08
C ARG A 32 -81.94 45.04 57.03
N ARG A 33 -81.32 45.58 58.08
CA ARG A 33 -79.86 45.70 58.18
C ARG A 33 -79.17 44.34 58.23
N GLU A 34 -79.71 43.41 59.01
CA GLU A 34 -79.17 42.05 59.14
C GLU A 34 -79.33 41.26 57.82
N ALA A 35 -80.46 41.40 57.13
CA ALA A 35 -80.66 40.84 55.79
C ALA A 35 -79.73 41.46 54.74
N ALA A 36 -79.48 42.79 54.81
CA ALA A 36 -78.54 43.46 53.93
C ALA A 36 -77.09 43.04 54.20
N GLU A 37 -76.68 42.89 55.48
CA GLU A 37 -75.37 42.35 55.84
C GLU A 37 -75.18 40.90 55.39
N ASN A 38 -76.20 40.05 55.55
CA ASN A 38 -76.14 38.67 55.07
C ASN A 38 -76.07 38.62 53.53
N ALA A 39 -76.88 39.40 52.82
CA ALA A 39 -76.81 39.48 51.35
C ALA A 39 -75.45 40.01 50.87
N GLN A 40 -74.85 40.95 51.61
CA GLN A 40 -73.51 41.48 51.29
C GLN A 40 -72.41 40.43 51.55
N ARG A 41 -72.51 39.64 52.61
CA ARG A 41 -71.60 38.51 52.87
C ARG A 41 -71.73 37.40 51.84
N GLU A 42 -72.95 37.08 51.40
CA GLU A 42 -73.19 36.12 50.32
C GLU A 42 -72.61 36.61 49.00
N ALA A 43 -72.78 37.90 48.67
CA ALA A 43 -72.19 38.50 47.48
C ALA A 43 -70.65 38.49 47.53
N GLU A 44 -70.03 38.83 48.67
CA GLU A 44 -68.58 38.73 48.85
C GLU A 44 -68.07 37.29 48.74
N ASN A 45 -68.78 36.32 49.32
CA ASN A 45 -68.41 34.91 49.20
C ASN A 45 -68.53 34.41 47.77
N ALA A 46 -69.62 34.73 47.06
CA ALA A 46 -69.80 34.38 45.65
C ALA A 46 -68.73 35.03 44.76
N GLN A 47 -68.34 36.27 45.07
CA GLN A 47 -67.26 36.95 44.35
C GLN A 47 -65.89 36.30 44.60
N ARG A 48 -65.59 35.89 45.84
CA ARG A 48 -64.37 35.12 46.17
C ARG A 48 -64.35 33.75 45.51
N GLU A 49 -65.48 33.06 45.45
CA GLU A 49 -65.60 31.78 44.74
C GLU A 49 -65.38 31.94 43.24
N ALA A 50 -65.96 32.98 42.62
CA ALA A 50 -65.75 33.28 41.21
C ALA A 50 -64.27 33.64 40.91
N GLU A 51 -63.64 34.43 41.78
CA GLU A 51 -62.23 34.80 41.62
C GLU A 51 -61.29 33.59 41.80
N ASN A 52 -61.59 32.69 42.75
CA ASN A 52 -60.87 31.44 42.92
C ASN A 52 -61.03 30.51 41.71
N ALA A 53 -62.26 30.33 41.21
CA ALA A 53 -62.54 29.53 40.02
C ALA A 53 -61.82 30.08 38.78
N GLN A 54 -61.72 31.40 38.64
CA GLN A 54 -60.99 32.04 37.54
C GLN A 54 -59.48 31.79 37.66
N ARG A 55 -58.90 31.87 38.87
CA ARG A 55 -57.49 31.54 39.10
C ARG A 55 -57.18 30.08 38.83
N GLU A 56 -58.07 29.16 39.21
CA GLU A 56 -57.93 27.73 38.90
C GLU A 56 -57.97 27.48 37.39
N ALA A 57 -58.90 28.11 36.67
CA ALA A 57 -58.98 28.01 35.21
C ALA A 57 -57.72 28.55 34.52
N GLU A 58 -57.18 29.68 34.98
CA GLU A 58 -55.96 30.27 34.43
C GLU A 58 -54.73 29.38 34.71
N ASN A 59 -54.64 28.81 35.90
CA ASN A 59 -53.58 27.85 36.25
C ASN A 59 -53.67 26.59 35.39
N ALA A 60 -54.87 26.01 35.23
CA ALA A 60 -55.09 24.84 34.38
C ALA A 60 -54.70 25.12 32.91
N GLN A 61 -54.99 26.32 32.41
CA GLN A 61 -54.61 26.73 31.06
C GLN A 61 -53.08 26.88 30.90
N ARG A 62 -52.40 27.46 31.89
CA ARG A 62 -50.93 27.54 31.91
C ARG A 62 -50.27 26.16 31.98
N GLU A 63 -50.81 25.26 32.78
CA GLU A 63 -50.33 23.87 32.85
C GLU A 63 -50.49 23.14 31.52
N ALA A 64 -51.66 23.27 30.86
CA ALA A 64 -51.90 22.70 29.55
C ALA A 64 -50.94 23.25 28.48
N GLU A 65 -50.68 24.57 28.48
CA GLU A 65 -49.74 25.20 27.55
C GLU A 65 -48.30 24.73 27.79
N ASN A 66 -47.89 24.62 29.06
CA ASN A 66 -46.57 24.10 29.43
C ASN A 66 -46.41 22.65 29.01
N ALA A 67 -47.43 21.81 29.21
CA ALA A 67 -47.43 20.41 28.78
C ALA A 67 -47.27 20.29 27.25
N GLN A 68 -47.97 21.12 26.47
CA GLN A 68 -47.84 21.14 25.01
C GLN A 68 -46.45 21.58 24.55
N LYS A 69 -45.86 22.62 25.19
CA LYS A 69 -44.49 23.07 24.89
C LYS A 69 -43.46 21.99 25.20
N GLU A 70 -43.62 21.28 26.31
CA GLU A 70 -42.73 20.18 26.68
C GLU A 70 -42.86 19.02 25.69
N GLU A 71 -44.08 18.65 25.29
CA GLU A 71 -44.29 17.63 24.27
C GLU A 71 -43.68 18.01 22.92
N GLN A 72 -43.85 19.26 22.49
CA GLN A 72 -43.26 19.76 21.24
C GLN A 72 -41.72 19.72 21.30
N ARG A 73 -41.12 20.12 22.43
CA ARG A 73 -39.67 19.99 22.67
C ARG A 73 -39.22 18.53 22.62
N ARG A 74 -39.95 17.62 23.26
CA ARG A 74 -39.65 16.17 23.22
C ARG A 74 -39.73 15.62 21.79
N ARG A 75 -40.73 16.03 21.01
CA ARG A 75 -40.87 15.64 19.59
C ARG A 75 -39.73 16.17 18.73
N GLN A 76 -39.36 17.45 18.88
CA GLN A 76 -38.23 18.05 18.17
C GLN A 76 -36.90 17.38 18.52
N GLU A 77 -36.68 17.08 19.81
CA GLU A 77 -35.47 16.39 20.25
C GLU A 77 -35.41 14.95 19.72
N ALA A 78 -36.54 14.23 19.72
CA ALA A 78 -36.64 12.89 19.13
C ALA A 78 -36.38 12.91 17.62
N GLU A 79 -36.91 13.91 16.89
CA GLU A 79 -36.66 14.07 15.46
C GLU A 79 -35.19 14.41 15.17
N ARG A 80 -34.59 15.30 15.96
CA ARG A 80 -33.16 15.63 15.86
C ARG A 80 -32.29 14.40 16.10
N LYS A 81 -32.57 13.64 17.16
CA LYS A 81 -31.87 12.37 17.47
C LYS A 81 -32.00 11.37 16.32
N ARG A 82 -33.18 11.22 15.72
CA ARG A 82 -33.39 10.36 14.54
C ARG A 82 -32.58 10.83 13.33
N LYS A 83 -32.56 12.13 13.03
CA LYS A 83 -31.77 12.70 11.91
C LYS A 83 -30.27 12.50 12.13
N GLU A 84 -29.77 12.75 13.33
CA GLU A 84 -28.36 12.53 13.70
C GLU A 84 -27.98 11.05 13.60
N GLU A 85 -28.84 10.15 14.08
CA GLU A 85 -28.63 8.70 13.95
C GLU A 85 -28.62 8.27 12.48
N GLN A 86 -29.53 8.81 11.66
CA GLN A 86 -29.57 8.51 10.23
C GLN A 86 -28.31 9.03 9.50
N SER A 87 -27.81 10.22 9.83
CA SER A 87 -26.55 10.74 9.27
C SER A 87 -25.38 9.85 9.65
N ARG A 88 -25.25 9.50 10.94
CA ARG A 88 -24.21 8.59 11.43
C ARG A 88 -24.24 7.23 10.75
N ARG A 89 -25.44 6.67 10.53
CA ARG A 89 -25.59 5.39 9.79
C ARG A 89 -25.14 5.51 8.35
N LYS A 90 -25.50 6.59 7.65
CA LYS A 90 -25.05 6.85 6.27
C LYS A 90 -23.53 7.03 6.20
N GLU A 91 -22.96 7.82 7.09
CA GLU A 91 -21.51 8.03 7.18
C GLU A 91 -20.75 6.73 7.49
N ALA A 92 -21.26 5.93 8.44
CA ALA A 92 -20.70 4.63 8.76
C ALA A 92 -20.77 3.65 7.58
N GLN A 93 -21.91 3.62 6.87
CA GLN A 93 -22.06 2.80 5.67
C GLN A 93 -21.09 3.23 4.56
N GLN A 94 -20.98 4.54 4.29
CA GLN A 94 -20.02 5.06 3.30
C GLN A 94 -18.57 4.82 3.71
N ALA A 95 -18.24 4.89 5.01
CA ALA A 95 -16.91 4.55 5.50
C ALA A 95 -16.62 3.05 5.33
N GLN A 96 -17.61 2.18 5.59
CA GLN A 96 -17.50 0.74 5.40
C GLN A 96 -17.33 0.38 3.92
N GLU A 97 -18.11 1.00 3.02
CA GLU A 97 -18.00 0.80 1.58
C GLU A 97 -16.61 1.22 1.06
N ARG A 98 -16.10 2.38 1.48
CA ARG A 98 -14.73 2.82 1.14
C ARG A 98 -13.65 1.90 1.68
N ALA A 99 -13.80 1.40 2.91
CA ALA A 99 -12.87 0.45 3.49
C ALA A 99 -12.89 -0.90 2.75
N ALA A 100 -14.08 -1.38 2.39
CA ALA A 100 -14.25 -2.60 1.61
C ALA A 100 -13.64 -2.45 0.21
N GLU A 101 -13.78 -1.28 -0.42
CA GLU A 101 -13.17 -0.99 -1.72
C GLU A 101 -11.64 -0.94 -1.66
N LYS A 102 -11.04 -0.38 -0.59
CA LYS A 102 -9.58 -0.39 -0.43
C LYS A 102 -9.00 -1.78 -0.12
N THR A 103 -9.77 -2.65 0.52
CA THR A 103 -9.31 -3.97 0.98
C THR A 103 -9.69 -5.14 0.06
N ARG A 104 -10.61 -4.95 -0.89
CA ARG A 104 -10.91 -5.96 -1.91
C ARG A 104 -9.71 -6.22 -2.82
N LYS A 105 -9.70 -7.38 -3.46
CA LYS A 105 -8.73 -7.72 -4.50
C LYS A 105 -8.88 -6.80 -5.73
N THR A 106 -7.76 -6.49 -6.37
CA THR A 106 -7.70 -5.63 -7.55
C THR A 106 -7.77 -6.46 -8.82
N ALA A 107 -8.32 -5.86 -9.89
CA ALA A 107 -8.20 -6.40 -11.25
C ALA A 107 -6.82 -6.06 -11.83
N LEU A 108 -6.40 -6.69 -12.94
CA LEU A 108 -5.04 -6.50 -13.47
C LEU A 108 -4.71 -5.02 -13.78
N PRO A 109 -5.58 -4.22 -14.44
CA PRO A 109 -5.27 -2.82 -14.72
C PRO A 109 -5.17 -1.97 -13.45
N GLU A 110 -6.11 -2.14 -12.51
CA GLU A 110 -6.12 -1.49 -11.19
C GLU A 110 -4.85 -1.85 -10.39
N PHE A 111 -4.41 -3.10 -10.49
CA PHE A 111 -3.22 -3.62 -9.83
C PHE A 111 -1.93 -3.01 -10.40
N LEU A 112 -1.81 -2.93 -11.73
CA LEU A 112 -0.64 -2.35 -12.40
C LEU A 112 -0.53 -0.85 -12.10
N ASP A 113 -1.66 -0.13 -12.12
CA ASP A 113 -1.71 1.28 -11.72
C ASP A 113 -1.28 1.48 -10.26
N ALA A 114 -1.78 0.64 -9.35
CA ALA A 114 -1.38 0.66 -7.95
C ALA A 114 0.11 0.32 -7.76
N CYS A 115 0.68 -0.61 -8.53
CA CYS A 115 2.11 -0.91 -8.52
C CYS A 115 2.94 0.29 -8.97
N HIS A 116 2.55 0.94 -10.07
CA HIS A 116 3.22 2.15 -10.56
C HIS A 116 3.17 3.29 -9.53
N THR A 117 1.98 3.57 -9.00
CA THR A 117 1.74 4.70 -8.10
C THR A 117 2.36 4.48 -6.72
N HIS A 118 2.16 3.31 -6.12
CA HIS A 118 2.56 3.07 -4.73
C HIS A 118 3.94 2.43 -4.58
N LEU A 119 4.37 1.60 -5.53
CA LEU A 119 5.63 0.85 -5.41
C LEU A 119 6.77 1.52 -6.20
N HIS A 120 6.55 1.86 -7.47
CA HIS A 120 7.64 2.31 -8.36
C HIS A 120 7.87 3.82 -8.35
N SER A 121 6.82 4.65 -8.34
CA SER A 121 6.95 6.12 -8.45
C SER A 121 7.72 6.76 -7.29
N GLY A 122 7.83 6.05 -6.16
CA GLY A 122 8.60 6.46 -4.98
C GLY A 122 10.10 6.15 -5.03
N LEU A 123 10.64 5.68 -6.15
CA LEU A 123 12.05 5.33 -6.31
C LEU A 123 12.96 6.53 -5.98
N THR A 124 13.87 6.36 -5.03
CA THR A 124 14.88 7.38 -4.67
C THR A 124 16.29 6.81 -4.77
N VAL A 125 17.12 7.45 -5.60
CA VAL A 125 18.55 7.12 -5.77
C VAL A 125 19.37 7.95 -4.78
N GLN A 126 20.33 7.34 -4.09
CA GLN A 126 21.31 8.07 -3.29
C GLN A 126 22.28 8.82 -4.22
N THR A 127 22.22 10.16 -4.19
CA THR A 127 23.04 11.03 -5.03
C THR A 127 24.40 11.33 -4.42
N ASP A 128 24.57 11.15 -3.10
CA ASP A 128 25.87 11.35 -2.43
C ASP A 128 26.79 10.13 -2.65
N PRO A 129 27.91 10.27 -3.37
CA PRO A 129 28.84 9.17 -3.59
C PRO A 129 29.43 8.60 -2.29
N THR A 130 29.56 9.40 -1.23
CA THR A 130 30.14 8.94 0.04
C THR A 130 29.24 8.00 0.82
N LEU A 131 27.95 7.99 0.51
CA LEU A 131 26.92 7.14 1.11
C LEU A 131 26.55 5.94 0.22
N SER A 132 27.25 5.77 -0.91
CA SER A 132 26.97 4.76 -1.92
C SER A 132 28.13 3.81 -2.13
N THR A 133 27.81 2.57 -2.51
CA THR A 133 28.83 1.56 -2.82
C THR A 133 29.71 2.02 -3.98
N GLN A 134 31.02 1.94 -3.78
CA GLN A 134 32.01 2.29 -4.80
C GLN A 134 32.45 1.05 -5.59
N GLY A 135 32.80 1.23 -6.86
CA GLY A 135 33.33 0.15 -7.70
C GLY A 135 32.97 0.31 -9.18
N ASN A 136 33.77 -0.29 -10.05
CA ASN A 136 33.52 -0.29 -11.48
C ASN A 136 32.40 -1.30 -11.82
N PRO A 137 31.26 -0.87 -12.42
CA PRO A 137 30.19 -1.78 -12.79
C PRO A 137 30.58 -2.71 -13.97
N ALA A 138 31.64 -2.37 -14.72
CA ALA A 138 32.17 -3.19 -15.80
C ALA A 138 32.91 -4.42 -15.23
N ASN A 139 32.20 -5.54 -15.13
CA ASN A 139 32.79 -6.85 -14.84
C ASN A 139 32.70 -7.76 -16.07
N ALA A 140 33.43 -7.38 -17.14
CA ALA A 140 33.46 -8.09 -18.42
C ALA A 140 34.76 -8.88 -18.66
N ASN A 141 35.76 -8.75 -17.79
CA ASN A 141 37.07 -9.39 -17.98
C ASN A 141 36.93 -10.93 -18.01
N ASN A 142 37.56 -11.57 -18.99
CA ASN A 142 37.55 -13.02 -19.20
C ASN A 142 36.13 -13.63 -19.36
N LYS A 143 35.17 -12.85 -19.89
CA LYS A 143 33.81 -13.31 -20.19
C LYS A 143 33.61 -13.48 -21.69
N LEU A 144 32.70 -14.38 -22.07
CA LEU A 144 32.22 -14.47 -23.45
C LEU A 144 31.50 -13.16 -23.78
N ARG A 145 31.82 -12.59 -24.93
CA ARG A 145 31.22 -11.36 -25.43
C ARG A 145 30.52 -11.62 -26.75
N PRO A 146 29.45 -10.86 -27.07
CA PRO A 146 28.92 -10.88 -28.42
C PRO A 146 29.91 -10.20 -29.38
N GLU A 147 29.74 -10.42 -30.67
CA GLU A 147 30.37 -9.62 -31.72
C GLU A 147 29.61 -8.30 -31.88
N ARG A 148 28.27 -8.36 -31.83
CA ARG A 148 27.38 -7.24 -32.14
C ARG A 148 26.30 -7.03 -31.09
N VAL A 149 25.97 -5.78 -30.85
CA VAL A 149 24.76 -5.38 -30.12
C VAL A 149 23.91 -4.53 -31.07
N VAL A 150 22.66 -4.91 -31.27
CA VAL A 150 21.76 -4.33 -32.28
C VAL A 150 20.38 -4.02 -31.67
N LEU A 151 19.66 -3.06 -32.24
CA LEU A 151 18.33 -2.71 -31.73
C LEU A 151 17.33 -3.85 -31.95
N TRP A 152 16.55 -4.17 -30.93
CA TRP A 152 15.43 -5.11 -31.01
C TRP A 152 14.18 -4.41 -31.56
N THR A 153 14.13 -4.27 -32.89
CA THR A 153 13.15 -3.42 -33.58
C THR A 153 11.69 -3.87 -33.46
N ASP A 154 11.42 -5.18 -33.39
CA ASP A 154 10.07 -5.73 -33.28
C ASP A 154 9.58 -5.90 -31.83
N PHE A 155 10.38 -5.52 -30.83
CA PHE A 155 10.02 -5.63 -29.41
C PHE A 155 8.70 -4.92 -29.05
N PRO A 156 8.48 -3.62 -29.41
CA PRO A 156 7.23 -2.95 -29.05
C PRO A 156 5.98 -3.61 -29.64
N ALA A 157 6.06 -4.05 -30.89
CA ALA A 157 4.95 -4.73 -31.56
C ALA A 157 4.62 -6.09 -30.92
N ARG A 158 5.64 -6.85 -30.50
CA ARG A 158 5.47 -8.11 -29.75
C ARG A 158 4.88 -7.89 -28.37
N GLN A 159 5.32 -6.83 -27.67
CA GLN A 159 4.75 -6.46 -26.37
C GLN A 159 3.29 -6.06 -26.51
N ALA A 160 2.95 -5.20 -27.48
CA ALA A 160 1.56 -4.79 -27.73
C ALA A 160 0.66 -5.98 -28.03
N THR A 161 1.12 -6.94 -28.84
CA THR A 161 0.37 -8.17 -29.13
C THR A 161 0.12 -8.98 -27.85
N SER A 162 1.16 -9.21 -27.05
CA SER A 162 1.06 -9.93 -25.78
C SER A 162 0.10 -9.25 -24.79
N TRP A 163 0.15 -7.91 -24.69
CA TRP A 163 -0.73 -7.15 -23.81
C TRP A 163 -2.18 -7.16 -24.29
N ASN A 164 -2.44 -6.99 -25.59
CA ASN A 164 -3.79 -7.11 -26.13
C ASN A 164 -4.39 -8.49 -25.82
N ASP A 165 -3.61 -9.54 -26.04
CA ASP A 165 -4.00 -10.91 -25.77
C ASP A 165 -4.34 -11.18 -24.29
N LEU A 166 -3.63 -10.51 -23.38
CA LEU A 166 -3.85 -10.58 -21.95
C LEU A 166 -5.07 -9.74 -21.52
N MET A 167 -5.18 -8.51 -22.01
CA MET A 167 -6.25 -7.57 -21.65
C MET A 167 -7.62 -7.99 -22.20
N GLU A 168 -7.68 -8.64 -23.37
CA GLU A 168 -8.91 -9.21 -23.93
C GLU A 168 -9.41 -10.45 -23.17
N SER A 169 -8.58 -11.02 -22.29
CA SER A 169 -8.96 -12.20 -21.51
C SER A 169 -9.77 -11.84 -20.26
N GLY A 170 -10.63 -12.76 -19.80
CA GLY A 170 -11.38 -12.59 -18.55
C GLY A 170 -10.47 -12.39 -17.33
N PHE A 171 -9.26 -12.95 -17.37
CA PHE A 171 -8.25 -12.83 -16.31
C PHE A 171 -7.92 -11.38 -15.96
N ALA A 172 -7.87 -10.47 -16.95
CA ALA A 172 -7.55 -9.08 -16.70
C ALA A 172 -8.64 -8.35 -15.90
N SER A 173 -9.91 -8.72 -16.11
CA SER A 173 -11.07 -8.12 -15.44
C SER A 173 -11.38 -8.74 -14.07
N GLU A 174 -10.93 -9.98 -13.84
CA GLU A 174 -11.14 -10.68 -12.58
C GLU A 174 -10.23 -10.15 -11.46
N ARG A 175 -10.79 -10.12 -10.24
CA ARG A 175 -10.12 -9.55 -9.07
C ARG A 175 -9.27 -10.58 -8.33
N HIS A 176 -8.08 -10.83 -8.86
CA HIS A 176 -7.14 -11.82 -8.30
C HIS A 176 -6.03 -11.19 -7.45
N PHE A 177 -5.75 -9.90 -7.65
CA PHE A 177 -4.49 -9.29 -7.24
C PHE A 177 -4.58 -8.56 -5.91
N THR A 178 -3.41 -8.29 -5.33
CA THR A 178 -3.24 -7.65 -4.02
C THR A 178 -4.09 -6.38 -3.87
N SER A 179 -4.68 -6.19 -2.69
CA SER A 179 -5.55 -5.03 -2.43
C SER A 179 -4.77 -3.72 -2.51
N LEU A 180 -5.47 -2.62 -2.84
CA LEU A 180 -4.89 -1.28 -2.91
C LEU A 180 -4.24 -0.89 -1.58
N HIS A 181 -4.91 -1.17 -0.46
CA HIS A 181 -4.40 -0.89 0.87
C HIS A 181 -3.07 -1.60 1.15
N THR A 182 -2.95 -2.89 0.79
CA THR A 182 -1.72 -3.65 1.00
C THR A 182 -0.57 -3.15 0.12
N LEU A 183 -0.85 -2.73 -1.12
CA LEU A 183 0.16 -2.13 -2.00
C LEU A 183 0.63 -0.77 -1.49
N GLU A 184 -0.29 0.04 -0.95
CA GLU A 184 0.01 1.32 -0.31
C GLU A 184 0.97 1.14 0.88
N GLU A 185 0.67 0.21 1.79
CA GLU A 185 1.53 -0.12 2.95
C GLU A 185 2.90 -0.68 2.54
N THR A 186 2.92 -1.56 1.54
CA THR A 186 4.17 -2.11 0.98
C THR A 186 5.01 -0.99 0.39
N GLY A 187 4.39 -0.09 -0.36
CA GLY A 187 5.02 1.08 -0.95
C GLY A 187 5.61 2.05 0.08
N GLU A 188 4.93 2.26 1.21
CA GLU A 188 5.49 3.03 2.34
C GLU A 188 6.75 2.39 2.92
N THR A 189 6.79 1.05 2.98
CA THR A 189 7.96 0.32 3.49
C THR A 189 9.14 0.41 2.52
N VAL A 190 8.88 0.24 1.22
CA VAL A 190 9.90 0.33 0.16
C VAL A 190 10.50 1.74 0.08
N ARG A 191 9.67 2.78 0.13
CA ARG A 191 10.10 4.20 0.06
C ARG A 191 11.02 4.65 1.21
N ARG A 192 11.05 3.93 2.34
CA ARG A 192 11.96 4.25 3.46
C ARG A 192 13.42 3.91 3.16
N ARG A 193 13.71 3.12 2.13
CA ARG A 193 15.07 2.74 1.75
C ARG A 193 15.52 3.54 0.52
N MET A 194 16.61 4.27 0.65
CA MET A 194 17.28 4.90 -0.48
C MET A 194 18.18 3.88 -1.19
N MET A 195 18.23 3.90 -2.51
CA MET A 195 19.12 3.00 -3.26
C MET A 195 20.56 3.51 -3.21
N SER A 196 21.42 2.82 -2.47
CA SER A 196 22.86 3.13 -2.40
C SER A 196 23.76 1.93 -2.77
N SER A 197 23.16 0.77 -3.05
CA SER A 197 23.86 -0.46 -3.42
C SER A 197 23.05 -1.37 -4.35
N GLU A 198 23.72 -2.34 -4.97
CA GLU A 198 23.06 -3.43 -5.70
C GLU A 198 22.13 -4.27 -4.79
N LEU A 199 22.45 -4.39 -3.50
CA LEU A 199 21.60 -5.11 -2.54
C LEU A 199 20.29 -4.34 -2.29
N ASP A 200 20.35 -3.02 -2.17
CA ASP A 200 19.14 -2.19 -2.02
C ASP A 200 18.29 -2.25 -3.29
N LEU A 201 18.92 -2.25 -4.46
CA LEU A 201 18.24 -2.45 -5.74
C LEU A 201 17.58 -3.83 -5.82
N ASN A 202 18.27 -4.90 -5.38
CA ASN A 202 17.68 -6.24 -5.32
C ASN A 202 16.43 -6.29 -4.43
N VAL A 203 16.50 -5.68 -3.23
CA VAL A 203 15.33 -5.63 -2.34
C VAL A 203 14.20 -4.82 -2.96
N PHE A 204 14.52 -3.69 -3.60
CA PHE A 204 13.51 -2.87 -4.29
C PHE A 204 12.83 -3.69 -5.40
N GLN A 205 13.61 -4.25 -6.32
CA GLN A 205 13.12 -5.01 -7.47
C GLN A 205 12.29 -6.21 -7.06
N ARG A 206 12.69 -6.90 -5.99
CA ARG A 206 11.93 -8.02 -5.45
C ARG A 206 10.48 -7.64 -5.12
N HIS A 207 10.30 -6.56 -4.36
CA HIS A 207 8.97 -6.16 -3.91
C HIS A 207 8.17 -5.45 -4.99
N THR A 208 8.82 -4.64 -5.85
CA THR A 208 8.12 -3.79 -6.81
C THR A 208 7.85 -4.46 -8.15
N VAL A 209 8.64 -5.48 -8.52
CA VAL A 209 8.55 -6.15 -9.82
C VAL A 209 8.48 -7.66 -9.68
N GLU A 210 9.49 -8.31 -9.09
CA GLU A 210 9.64 -9.78 -9.12
C GLU A 210 8.44 -10.50 -8.49
N ASP A 211 8.03 -10.10 -7.29
CA ASP A 211 6.89 -10.70 -6.58
C ASP A 211 5.58 -10.44 -7.34
N GLN A 212 5.43 -9.24 -7.93
CA GLN A 212 4.22 -8.87 -8.67
C GLN A 212 4.11 -9.66 -9.98
N VAL A 213 5.22 -9.81 -10.71
CA VAL A 213 5.31 -10.64 -11.93
C VAL A 213 5.03 -12.11 -11.58
N SER A 214 5.57 -12.61 -10.47
CA SER A 214 5.33 -13.99 -10.02
C SER A 214 3.84 -14.27 -9.80
N LEU A 215 3.12 -13.32 -9.16
CA LEU A 215 1.68 -13.39 -8.97
C LEU A 215 0.90 -13.40 -10.31
N ILE A 216 1.28 -12.52 -11.24
CA ILE A 216 0.66 -12.46 -12.57
C ILE A 216 0.86 -13.78 -13.32
N ILE A 217 2.08 -14.29 -13.41
CA ILE A 217 2.38 -15.53 -14.13
C ILE A 217 1.72 -16.75 -13.48
N GLN A 218 1.65 -16.80 -12.14
CA GLN A 218 0.90 -17.85 -11.43
C GLN A 218 -0.59 -17.84 -11.82
N GLY A 219 -1.19 -16.65 -11.87
CA GLY A 219 -2.57 -16.48 -12.33
C GLY A 219 -2.76 -16.91 -13.78
N MET A 220 -1.90 -16.44 -14.69
CA MET A 220 -1.92 -16.79 -16.12
C MET A 220 -1.72 -18.29 -16.35
N HIS A 221 -0.85 -18.96 -15.58
CA HIS A 221 -0.62 -20.39 -15.68
C HIS A 221 -1.85 -21.21 -15.23
N SER A 222 -2.65 -20.67 -14.29
CA SER A 222 -3.89 -21.31 -13.82
C SER A 222 -5.00 -21.26 -14.88
N ASP A 223 -5.00 -20.23 -15.75
CA ASP A 223 -5.89 -20.14 -16.90
C ASP A 223 -5.39 -21.01 -18.07
N ARG A 224 -6.18 -22.01 -18.47
CA ARG A 224 -5.83 -22.96 -19.55
C ARG A 224 -5.65 -22.31 -20.92
N ARG A 225 -6.32 -21.18 -21.20
CA ARG A 225 -6.20 -20.45 -22.47
C ARG A 225 -4.90 -19.65 -22.47
N LEU A 226 -4.64 -18.87 -21.42
CA LEU A 226 -3.42 -18.08 -21.30
C LEU A 226 -2.18 -18.97 -21.21
N ARG A 227 -2.22 -20.04 -20.40
CA ARG A 227 -1.12 -21.01 -20.31
C ARG A 227 -0.72 -21.56 -21.68
N ARG A 228 -1.69 -21.96 -22.51
CA ARG A 228 -1.41 -22.49 -23.86
C ARG A 228 -0.95 -21.41 -24.82
N LYS A 229 -1.55 -20.22 -24.76
CA LYS A 229 -1.24 -19.09 -25.65
C LYS A 229 0.19 -18.57 -25.45
N PHE A 230 0.62 -18.45 -24.20
CA PHE A 230 1.94 -17.97 -23.82
C PHE A 230 2.97 -19.09 -23.56
N GLY A 231 2.58 -20.36 -23.72
CA GLY A 231 3.47 -21.50 -23.50
C GLY A 231 4.03 -21.61 -22.07
N LEU A 232 3.27 -21.16 -21.06
CA LEU A 232 3.74 -21.13 -19.67
C LEU A 232 3.94 -22.54 -19.12
N GLN A 233 5.14 -22.80 -18.60
CA GLN A 233 5.54 -24.11 -18.08
C GLN A 233 5.25 -24.32 -16.59
N GLY A 234 4.90 -23.25 -15.87
CA GLY A 234 4.62 -23.27 -14.43
C GLY A 234 4.44 -21.86 -13.87
N SER A 235 4.40 -21.75 -12.54
CA SER A 235 4.66 -20.46 -11.89
C SER A 235 6.15 -20.12 -11.99
N VAL A 236 6.50 -18.86 -11.79
CA VAL A 236 7.92 -18.42 -11.77
C VAL A 236 8.36 -18.03 -10.37
N SER A 237 9.63 -18.24 -10.08
CA SER A 237 10.33 -17.71 -8.91
C SER A 237 11.63 -17.02 -9.33
N PHE A 238 12.09 -16.11 -8.48
CA PHE A 238 13.29 -15.33 -8.70
C PHE A 238 14.36 -15.74 -7.68
N GLU A 239 15.47 -16.30 -8.18
CA GLU A 239 16.47 -16.99 -7.36
C GLU A 239 17.88 -16.46 -7.57
N ASN A 240 18.66 -16.33 -6.49
CA ASN A 240 20.03 -15.81 -6.52
C ASN A 240 21.10 -16.92 -6.63
N HIS A 241 20.69 -18.20 -6.73
CA HIS A 241 21.61 -19.33 -6.65
C HIS A 241 21.40 -20.33 -7.79
N ALA A 242 22.32 -20.38 -8.76
CA ALA A 242 22.32 -21.39 -9.82
C ALA A 242 22.47 -22.86 -9.36
N ASN A 243 22.62 -23.13 -8.05
CA ASN A 243 22.67 -24.51 -7.54
C ASN A 243 21.32 -25.22 -7.65
N THR A 244 20.21 -24.48 -7.74
CA THR A 244 18.87 -25.02 -7.99
C THR A 244 18.63 -25.39 -9.47
N LEU A 245 19.52 -24.94 -10.38
CA LEU A 245 19.43 -25.20 -11.83
C LEU A 245 20.32 -26.37 -12.29
N SER A 246 21.07 -26.99 -11.38
CA SER A 246 22.00 -28.09 -11.72
C SER A 246 21.33 -29.44 -11.44
N PRO A 247 21.30 -30.39 -12.39
CA PRO A 247 20.86 -31.75 -12.14
C PRO A 247 21.70 -32.38 -11.01
N GLU A 248 21.10 -33.23 -10.17
CA GLU A 248 21.77 -33.93 -9.05
C GLU A 248 23.08 -34.64 -9.48
N SER A 249 23.21 -35.04 -10.75
CA SER A 249 24.42 -35.66 -11.29
C SER A 249 25.67 -34.77 -11.24
N GLN A 250 25.54 -33.44 -11.32
CA GLN A 250 26.67 -32.52 -11.15
C GLN A 250 27.05 -32.32 -9.68
N LEU A 251 26.09 -32.49 -8.75
CA LEU A 251 26.35 -32.48 -7.31
C LEU A 251 27.06 -33.77 -6.88
N GLU A 252 26.73 -34.91 -7.50
CA GLU A 252 27.44 -36.18 -7.30
C GLU A 252 28.88 -36.11 -7.81
N GLU A 253 29.14 -35.56 -9.01
CA GLU A 253 30.51 -35.35 -9.52
C GLU A 253 31.35 -34.41 -8.64
N ASP A 254 30.75 -33.32 -8.11
CA ASP A 254 31.41 -32.40 -7.19
C ASP A 254 31.63 -33.04 -5.79
N MET A 255 30.76 -33.97 -5.35
CA MET A 255 30.90 -34.74 -4.11
C MET A 255 31.93 -35.87 -4.20
N GLU A 256 32.03 -36.54 -5.35
CA GLU A 256 33.07 -37.55 -5.62
C GLU A 256 34.45 -36.90 -5.62
N GLN A 257 34.58 -35.68 -6.14
CA GLN A 257 35.80 -34.87 -6.08
C GLN A 257 36.17 -34.38 -4.66
N LEU A 258 35.23 -34.43 -3.70
CA LEU A 258 35.46 -34.12 -2.28
C LEU A 258 35.96 -35.33 -1.46
N THR A 259 36.00 -36.54 -2.04
CA THR A 259 36.58 -37.70 -1.36
C THR A 259 38.11 -37.68 -1.40
N VAL A 260 38.71 -36.83 -0.57
CA VAL A 260 40.15 -36.88 -0.27
C VAL A 260 40.37 -37.79 0.93
N SER A 261 40.82 -39.01 0.66
CA SER A 261 41.70 -39.76 1.56
C SER A 261 42.83 -38.84 2.03
N GLY A 262 42.78 -38.36 3.27
CA GLY A 262 43.83 -37.49 3.79
C GLY A 262 43.42 -36.74 5.06
N THR A 263 43.73 -37.33 6.20
CA THR A 263 43.63 -36.71 7.53
C THR A 263 44.35 -35.36 7.58
N GLY A 264 43.60 -34.28 7.79
CA GLY A 264 44.17 -32.94 7.99
C GLY A 264 43.13 -31.90 8.41
N ARG A 265 42.77 -31.87 9.70
CA ARG A 265 41.93 -30.80 10.29
C ARG A 265 42.53 -29.42 9.98
N ARG A 266 41.91 -28.67 9.06
CA ARG A 266 42.19 -27.23 8.80
C ARG A 266 41.96 -26.43 10.09
N ARG A 267 43.04 -25.95 10.72
CA ARG A 267 42.98 -24.97 11.82
C ARG A 267 43.14 -23.56 11.27
N SER A 268 42.36 -22.62 11.80
CA SER A 268 42.33 -21.22 11.37
C SER A 268 43.68 -20.50 11.57
N PRO A 269 44.02 -19.51 10.72
CA PRO A 269 45.31 -18.79 10.76
C PRO A 269 45.62 -18.14 12.11
N ARG A 270 44.57 -17.71 12.82
CA ARG A 270 44.66 -17.09 14.14
C ARG A 270 45.14 -18.05 15.24
N LEU A 271 44.89 -19.35 15.09
CA LEU A 271 45.37 -20.39 16.01
C LEU A 271 46.79 -20.86 15.65
N GLN A 272 47.20 -20.77 14.38
CA GLN A 272 48.57 -21.06 13.94
C GLN A 272 49.57 -20.00 14.43
N ALA A 273 49.17 -18.72 14.43
CA ALA A 273 49.97 -17.63 14.98
C ALA A 273 50.24 -17.76 16.49
N LYS A 274 49.31 -18.39 17.23
CA LYS A 274 49.45 -18.61 18.68
C LYS A 274 50.38 -19.76 19.03
N ALA A 275 50.51 -20.76 18.15
CA ALA A 275 51.44 -21.90 18.31
C ALA A 275 52.89 -21.54 17.96
N LYS A 276 53.11 -20.52 17.12
CA LYS A 276 54.45 -20.07 16.72
C LYS A 276 55.17 -19.24 17.80
N LYS A 277 54.46 -18.80 18.85
CA LYS A 277 55.02 -18.09 20.01
C LYS A 277 55.56 -19.00 21.13
N THR A 278 55.45 -20.33 20.99
CA THR A 278 55.74 -21.28 22.10
C THR A 278 56.73 -22.39 21.74
N ARG A 279 57.65 -22.17 20.79
CA ARG A 279 58.78 -23.10 20.59
C ARG A 279 60.14 -22.39 20.71
N PRO A 280 61.08 -22.92 21.51
CA PRO A 280 62.42 -22.36 21.64
C PRO A 280 63.28 -22.65 20.41
N SER A 281 64.27 -21.78 20.24
CA SER A 281 65.34 -21.78 19.25
C SER A 281 66.17 -23.08 19.22
N GLY A 282 66.45 -23.58 18.01
CA GLY A 282 67.49 -24.58 17.79
C GLY A 282 67.59 -25.02 16.33
N SER A 283 68.81 -24.93 15.81
CA SER A 283 69.38 -25.47 14.56
C SER A 283 68.92 -24.92 13.20
N THR A 284 69.88 -24.22 12.61
CA THR A 284 70.19 -23.99 11.20
C THR A 284 69.97 -25.21 10.30
N ASP A 285 69.48 -25.00 9.08
CA ASP A 285 70.25 -25.30 7.87
C ASP A 285 69.60 -24.64 6.65
N ALA A 286 70.44 -24.00 5.85
CA ALA A 286 70.12 -23.37 4.59
C ALA A 286 70.23 -24.40 3.46
N ALA A 287 69.19 -24.51 2.64
CA ALA A 287 69.31 -24.99 1.27
C ALA A 287 68.18 -24.39 0.44
N GLU A 288 68.60 -23.69 -0.62
CA GLU A 288 67.78 -23.09 -1.67
C GLU A 288 66.91 -24.15 -2.35
N ALA A 289 65.65 -23.82 -2.62
CA ALA A 289 64.82 -24.56 -3.55
C ALA A 289 63.84 -23.59 -4.24
N GLU A 290 63.90 -23.67 -5.57
CA GLU A 290 63.27 -22.85 -6.59
C GLU A 290 61.80 -22.49 -6.38
N ASP A 291 61.52 -21.19 -6.56
CA ASP A 291 60.19 -20.61 -6.73
C ASP A 291 59.64 -20.96 -8.11
N ALA A 292 59.10 -22.17 -8.24
CA ALA A 292 58.36 -22.59 -9.42
C ALA A 292 57.00 -23.19 -9.02
N GLY A 293 55.95 -22.41 -9.28
CA GLY A 293 54.66 -22.95 -9.71
C GLY A 293 53.89 -23.80 -8.71
N ARG A 294 53.15 -23.14 -7.82
CA ARG A 294 51.87 -23.69 -7.35
C ARG A 294 50.79 -22.63 -7.50
N LYS A 295 50.20 -22.61 -8.71
CA LYS A 295 48.86 -22.07 -8.94
C LYS A 295 47.97 -22.66 -7.85
N SER A 296 47.63 -21.86 -6.86
CA SER A 296 46.47 -22.13 -6.03
C SER A 296 45.32 -22.25 -7.02
N THR A 297 44.79 -23.46 -7.15
CA THR A 297 43.51 -23.69 -7.80
C THR A 297 42.52 -22.78 -7.09
N ALA A 298 42.25 -21.64 -7.73
CA ALA A 298 41.25 -20.70 -7.30
C ALA A 298 39.99 -21.52 -7.05
N SER A 299 39.48 -21.46 -5.81
CA SER A 299 38.14 -21.93 -5.53
C SER A 299 37.24 -21.40 -6.64
N SER A 300 36.51 -22.27 -7.32
CA SER A 300 35.53 -21.91 -8.34
C SER A 300 34.40 -21.09 -7.70
N SER A 301 34.66 -19.82 -7.37
CA SER A 301 33.63 -18.84 -7.11
C SER A 301 33.00 -18.51 -8.46
N ARG A 302 32.15 -19.43 -8.95
CA ARG A 302 31.37 -19.26 -10.19
C ARG A 302 30.76 -17.85 -10.15
N PRO A 303 31.13 -16.92 -11.05
CA PRO A 303 30.42 -15.64 -11.16
C PRO A 303 29.01 -15.97 -11.63
N ARG A 304 28.00 -15.56 -10.85
CA ARG A 304 26.57 -15.83 -11.11
C ARG A 304 25.92 -14.50 -11.54
N ALA A 305 24.87 -14.58 -12.35
CA ALA A 305 23.97 -13.44 -12.52
C ALA A 305 23.38 -13.07 -11.15
N ASP A 306 22.95 -11.82 -10.99
CA ASP A 306 22.36 -11.39 -9.73
C ASP A 306 21.06 -12.15 -9.45
N GLN A 307 20.29 -12.45 -10.50
CA GLN A 307 19.09 -13.28 -10.40
C GLN A 307 18.75 -14.13 -11.63
N PHE A 308 18.01 -15.20 -11.35
CA PHE A 308 17.39 -16.10 -12.32
C PHE A 308 15.88 -16.08 -12.13
N CYS A 309 15.13 -15.86 -13.21
CA CYS A 309 13.71 -16.22 -13.24
C CYS A 309 13.61 -17.69 -13.66
N VAL A 310 13.00 -18.53 -12.83
CA VAL A 310 12.92 -19.98 -13.03
C VAL A 310 11.47 -20.44 -13.00
N TYR A 311 11.11 -21.37 -13.88
CA TYR A 311 9.83 -22.06 -13.85
C TYR A 311 9.82 -23.16 -12.79
N ASN A 312 8.74 -23.20 -12.01
CA ASN A 312 8.43 -24.27 -11.08
C ASN A 312 7.44 -25.23 -11.76
N THR A 313 7.96 -26.29 -12.40
CA THR A 313 7.19 -27.16 -13.31
C THR A 313 6.37 -28.26 -12.60
N GLY A 314 6.47 -28.42 -11.28
CA GLY A 314 5.55 -29.21 -10.45
C GLY A 314 5.34 -30.68 -10.83
N THR A 315 6.15 -31.25 -11.74
CA THR A 315 5.95 -32.62 -12.23
C THR A 315 6.78 -33.61 -11.42
N THR A 316 6.22 -34.79 -11.17
CA THR A 316 6.55 -35.75 -10.11
C THR A 316 7.91 -36.46 -10.17
N ARG A 317 8.52 -36.63 -8.98
CA ARG A 317 9.32 -37.79 -8.48
C ARG A 317 10.81 -37.99 -8.85
N SER A 318 11.45 -37.03 -9.49
CA SER A 318 12.91 -36.82 -9.36
C SER A 318 13.14 -35.31 -9.23
N ALA A 319 14.24 -34.88 -8.62
CA ALA A 319 14.48 -33.52 -8.16
C ALA A 319 14.01 -32.42 -9.15
N GLN A 320 13.47 -31.35 -8.55
CA GLN A 320 13.00 -30.11 -9.17
C GLN A 320 13.78 -29.73 -10.45
N ASP A 321 13.20 -29.98 -11.63
CA ASP A 321 13.67 -29.40 -12.89
C ASP A 321 13.25 -27.93 -12.92
N HIS A 322 14.04 -27.07 -12.25
CA HIS A 322 13.94 -25.63 -12.39
C HIS A 322 14.44 -25.23 -13.78
N ILE A 323 13.54 -24.77 -14.64
CA ILE A 323 13.89 -24.33 -16.00
C ILE A 323 14.09 -22.82 -15.96
N ALA A 324 15.30 -22.35 -16.26
CA ALA A 324 15.58 -20.92 -16.34
C ALA A 324 14.81 -20.29 -17.52
N ALA A 325 13.99 -19.28 -17.22
CA ALA A 325 13.26 -18.52 -18.22
C ALA A 325 14.11 -17.36 -18.78
N PHE A 326 14.77 -16.61 -17.89
CA PHE A 326 15.69 -15.52 -18.24
C PHE A 326 16.59 -15.14 -17.05
N ILE A 327 17.63 -14.36 -17.32
CA ILE A 327 18.55 -13.82 -16.29
C ILE A 327 18.30 -12.33 -16.05
N LEU A 328 18.56 -11.88 -14.81
CA LEU A 328 18.61 -10.46 -14.45
C LEU A 328 19.99 -10.13 -13.91
N GLU A 329 20.54 -9.03 -14.40
CA GLU A 329 21.77 -8.41 -13.91
C GLU A 329 21.44 -7.03 -13.35
N TYR A 330 21.73 -6.82 -12.08
CA TYR A 330 21.52 -5.56 -11.38
C TYR A 330 22.77 -4.69 -11.45
N LYS A 331 22.57 -3.41 -11.79
CA LYS A 331 23.60 -2.39 -11.68
C LYS A 331 23.05 -1.24 -10.87
N ALA A 332 23.74 -0.89 -9.79
CA ALA A 332 23.29 0.22 -8.96
C ALA A 332 23.18 1.51 -9.81
N PRO A 333 22.10 2.29 -9.67
CA PRO A 333 21.83 3.43 -10.56
C PRO A 333 22.92 4.51 -10.52
N HIS A 334 23.64 4.68 -9.40
CA HIS A 334 24.79 5.59 -9.33
C HIS A 334 26.05 5.08 -10.06
N LYS A 335 26.15 3.77 -10.33
CA LYS A 335 27.26 3.18 -11.11
C LYS A 335 26.96 3.14 -12.60
N LEU A 336 25.69 2.96 -12.98
CA LEU A 336 25.23 3.05 -14.36
C LEU A 336 24.05 4.03 -14.46
N PRO A 337 24.31 5.35 -14.39
CA PRO A 337 23.27 6.37 -14.46
C PRO A 337 22.56 6.38 -15.80
N LEU A 338 21.31 6.83 -15.80
CA LEU A 338 20.48 6.91 -17.01
C LEU A 338 21.15 7.72 -18.13
N GLY A 339 21.86 8.81 -17.80
CA GLY A 339 22.61 9.60 -18.79
C GLY A 339 23.72 8.80 -19.49
N TYR A 340 24.38 7.86 -18.79
CA TYR A 340 25.40 7.01 -19.41
C TYR A 340 24.76 5.98 -20.33
N ILE A 341 23.57 5.49 -19.98
CA ILE A 341 22.80 4.57 -20.83
C ILE A 341 22.37 5.31 -22.10
N TYR A 342 21.79 6.50 -22.02
CA TYR A 342 21.37 7.25 -23.20
C TYR A 342 22.52 7.58 -24.15
N GLU A 343 23.68 7.95 -23.62
CA GLU A 343 24.82 8.31 -24.47
C GLU A 343 25.63 7.10 -24.96
N GLY A 344 25.62 6.00 -24.21
CA GLY A 344 26.45 4.81 -24.45
C GLY A 344 25.72 3.66 -25.14
N LEU A 345 24.41 3.49 -24.91
CA LEU A 345 23.63 2.43 -25.53
C LEU A 345 23.29 2.79 -26.98
N GLY A 346 23.57 1.86 -27.88
CA GLY A 346 23.39 2.03 -29.31
C GLY A 346 23.83 0.77 -30.02
N GLU A 347 23.61 0.72 -31.33
CA GLU A 347 24.22 -0.32 -32.15
C GLU A 347 25.75 -0.24 -32.07
N MET A 348 26.40 -1.38 -31.89
CA MET A 348 27.84 -1.44 -31.70
C MET A 348 28.45 -2.77 -32.16
N GLU A 349 29.59 -2.65 -32.83
CA GLU A 349 30.55 -3.72 -33.07
C GLU A 349 31.55 -3.73 -31.90
N LEU A 350 31.60 -4.82 -31.14
CA LEU A 350 32.34 -4.83 -29.87
C LEU A 350 33.87 -4.79 -30.09
N ASP A 351 34.36 -5.24 -31.24
CA ASP A 351 35.78 -5.16 -31.60
C ASP A 351 36.28 -3.71 -31.68
N GLU A 352 35.42 -2.79 -32.07
CA GLU A 352 35.73 -1.36 -32.16
C GLU A 352 35.63 -0.68 -30.79
N VAL A 353 34.62 -1.04 -30.00
CA VAL A 353 34.31 -0.41 -28.71
C VAL A 353 35.32 -0.79 -27.61
N VAL A 354 35.84 -2.01 -27.66
CA VAL A 354 36.79 -2.51 -26.64
C VAL A 354 38.18 -1.88 -26.78
N GLN A 355 38.52 -1.33 -27.94
CA GLN A 355 39.80 -0.66 -28.15
C GLN A 355 39.87 0.64 -27.33
N CYS A 356 40.92 0.78 -26.52
CA CYS A 356 41.20 2.02 -25.83
C CYS A 356 42.11 2.93 -26.68
N ARG A 357 41.75 4.21 -26.81
CA ARG A 357 42.53 5.22 -27.55
C ARG A 357 42.86 6.43 -26.66
N ASP A 358 43.96 7.10 -26.94
CA ASP A 358 44.44 8.23 -26.13
C ASP A 358 43.55 9.48 -26.28
N ASP A 359 42.80 9.59 -27.37
CA ASP A 359 41.91 10.73 -27.73
C ASP A 359 40.42 10.47 -27.42
N GLU A 360 40.12 9.53 -26.52
CA GLU A 360 38.75 9.09 -26.25
C GLU A 360 37.81 10.18 -25.75
N THR A 361 36.65 10.25 -26.42
CA THR A 361 35.54 11.06 -25.97
C THR A 361 34.85 10.43 -24.74
N LEU A 362 34.04 11.23 -24.03
CA LEU A 362 33.17 10.69 -22.96
C LEU A 362 32.20 9.64 -23.50
N ARG A 363 31.71 9.82 -24.74
CA ARG A 363 30.81 8.87 -25.42
C ARG A 363 31.47 7.51 -25.59
N ASP A 364 32.74 7.46 -26.00
CA ASP A 364 33.48 6.19 -26.18
C ASP A 364 33.59 5.43 -24.85
N ARG A 365 33.87 6.15 -23.76
CA ARG A 365 33.88 5.57 -22.41
C ARG A 365 32.52 5.03 -21.99
N PHE A 366 31.44 5.76 -22.27
CA PHE A 366 30.07 5.30 -21.95
C PHE A 366 29.65 4.09 -22.79
N ARG A 367 29.96 4.08 -24.10
CA ARG A 367 29.75 2.93 -24.98
C ARG A 367 30.47 1.70 -24.45
N ARG A 368 31.74 1.84 -24.06
CA ARG A 368 32.52 0.73 -23.48
C ARG A 368 31.97 0.23 -22.16
N LEU A 369 31.49 1.13 -21.30
CA LEU A 369 30.86 0.77 -20.04
C LEU A 369 29.58 -0.06 -20.27
N VAL A 370 28.68 0.43 -21.13
CA VAL A 370 27.43 -0.27 -21.47
C VAL A 370 27.72 -1.61 -22.15
N ALA A 371 28.67 -1.64 -23.09
CA ALA A 371 29.11 -2.87 -23.74
C ALA A 371 29.63 -3.90 -22.73
N ALA A 372 30.40 -3.48 -21.74
CA ALA A 372 30.90 -4.37 -20.68
C ALA A 372 29.77 -4.92 -19.80
N VAL A 373 28.75 -4.10 -19.49
CA VAL A 373 27.58 -4.54 -18.71
C VAL A 373 26.73 -5.53 -19.52
N ILE A 374 26.48 -5.27 -20.80
CA ILE A 374 25.75 -6.21 -21.69
C ILE A 374 26.56 -7.50 -21.87
N THR A 375 27.87 -7.40 -22.05
CA THR A 375 28.78 -8.57 -22.15
C THR A 375 28.69 -9.45 -20.92
N GLN A 376 28.58 -8.85 -19.73
CA GLN A 376 28.39 -9.60 -18.49
C GLN A 376 27.08 -10.40 -18.50
N ALA A 377 25.95 -9.77 -18.83
CA ALA A 377 24.66 -10.44 -18.93
C ALA A 377 24.67 -11.54 -20.02
N PHE A 378 25.19 -11.23 -21.20
CA PHE A 378 25.31 -12.14 -22.32
C PHE A 378 26.12 -13.40 -21.97
N SER A 379 27.27 -13.24 -21.29
CA SER A 379 28.09 -14.38 -20.85
C SER A 379 27.31 -15.35 -19.97
N TYR A 380 26.39 -14.85 -19.13
CA TYR A 380 25.51 -15.69 -18.31
C TYR A 380 24.39 -16.33 -19.13
N MET A 381 23.78 -15.58 -20.06
CA MET A 381 22.78 -16.12 -20.98
C MET A 381 23.32 -17.32 -21.76
N VAL A 382 24.54 -17.20 -22.33
CA VAL A 382 25.20 -18.28 -23.08
C VAL A 382 25.55 -19.47 -22.18
N ARG A 383 26.09 -19.22 -20.98
CA ARG A 383 26.48 -20.30 -20.05
C ARG A 383 25.31 -21.15 -19.58
N ILE A 384 24.12 -20.56 -19.48
CA ILE A 384 22.91 -21.23 -18.99
C ILE A 384 22.02 -21.71 -20.14
N GLY A 385 22.20 -21.14 -21.33
CA GLY A 385 21.43 -21.51 -22.52
C GLY A 385 20.05 -20.86 -22.55
N VAL A 386 19.92 -19.62 -22.10
CA VAL A 386 18.65 -18.86 -22.17
C VAL A 386 18.67 -17.81 -23.27
N GLU A 387 17.54 -17.65 -23.95
CA GLU A 387 17.34 -16.68 -25.03
C GLU A 387 17.23 -15.24 -24.52
N TYR A 388 16.62 -15.05 -23.34
CA TYR A 388 16.26 -13.72 -22.81
C TYR A 388 17.08 -13.35 -21.57
N GLY A 389 17.35 -12.06 -21.43
CA GLY A 389 18.01 -11.49 -20.26
C GLY A 389 17.61 -10.02 -20.06
N CYS A 390 17.95 -9.48 -18.90
CA CYS A 390 17.69 -8.08 -18.59
C CYS A 390 18.82 -7.49 -17.75
N VAL A 391 19.24 -6.27 -18.08
CA VAL A 391 20.03 -5.43 -17.18
C VAL A 391 19.09 -4.40 -16.56
N CYS A 392 19.04 -4.33 -15.23
CA CYS A 392 18.16 -3.42 -14.51
C CYS A 392 18.96 -2.49 -13.59
N THR A 393 18.63 -1.19 -13.62
CA THR A 393 19.17 -0.17 -12.71
C THR A 393 18.14 0.36 -11.72
N GLY A 394 16.90 -0.15 -11.78
CA GLY A 394 15.74 0.42 -11.09
C GLY A 394 15.14 1.62 -11.85
N GLU A 395 15.97 2.44 -12.50
CA GLU A 395 15.52 3.54 -13.36
C GLU A 395 15.30 3.09 -14.81
N ALA A 396 16.07 2.12 -15.29
CA ALA A 396 16.02 1.61 -16.65
C ALA A 396 16.10 0.07 -16.69
N TYR A 397 15.46 -0.50 -17.71
CA TYR A 397 15.55 -1.90 -18.10
C TYR A 397 16.11 -1.97 -19.51
N ILE A 398 17.23 -2.68 -19.67
CA ILE A 398 17.77 -3.05 -20.98
C ILE A 398 17.41 -4.52 -21.20
N PHE A 399 16.33 -4.77 -21.94
CA PHE A 399 15.92 -6.12 -22.33
C PHE A 399 16.87 -6.64 -23.41
N LEU A 400 17.32 -7.88 -23.25
CA LEU A 400 18.29 -8.54 -24.12
C LEU A 400 17.69 -9.81 -24.70
N ARG A 401 18.01 -10.09 -25.97
CA ARG A 401 17.66 -11.34 -26.66
C ARG A 401 18.82 -11.83 -27.51
N VAL A 402 19.20 -13.09 -27.31
CA VAL A 402 20.14 -13.81 -28.18
C VAL A 402 19.30 -14.65 -29.15
N GLY A 403 19.30 -14.28 -30.42
CA GLY A 403 18.53 -15.00 -31.45
C GLY A 403 19.29 -16.20 -32.02
N ASP A 404 18.93 -16.56 -33.26
CA ASP A 404 19.56 -17.68 -33.97
C ASP A 404 21.07 -17.48 -34.22
N ASP A 405 21.51 -16.23 -34.39
CA ASP A 405 22.93 -15.88 -34.41
C ASP A 405 23.43 -15.59 -32.98
N PRO A 406 24.16 -16.51 -32.34
CA PRO A 406 24.59 -16.37 -30.95
C PRO A 406 25.67 -15.28 -30.77
N ARG A 407 26.16 -14.70 -31.86
CA ARG A 407 27.17 -13.63 -31.86
C ARG A 407 26.53 -12.24 -31.76
N THR A 408 25.21 -12.16 -31.92
CA THR A 408 24.45 -10.90 -31.91
C THR A 408 23.48 -10.87 -30.74
N VAL A 409 23.55 -9.80 -29.94
CA VAL A 409 22.58 -9.50 -28.89
C VAL A 409 21.65 -8.39 -29.35
N HIS A 410 20.36 -8.64 -29.36
CA HIS A 410 19.34 -7.62 -29.59
C HIS A 410 19.00 -6.94 -28.27
N TYR A 411 18.88 -5.61 -28.25
CA TYR A 411 18.53 -4.85 -27.05
C TYR A 411 17.29 -3.98 -27.23
N PHE A 412 16.54 -3.76 -26.16
CA PHE A 412 15.51 -2.72 -26.08
C PHE A 412 15.62 -1.99 -24.75
N LEU A 413 15.60 -0.65 -24.78
CA LEU A 413 15.65 0.20 -23.58
C LEU A 413 14.23 0.62 -23.19
N SER A 414 13.86 0.37 -21.94
CA SER A 414 12.66 0.95 -21.31
C SER A 414 13.06 1.71 -20.05
N VAL A 415 12.44 2.87 -19.88
CA VAL A 415 12.65 3.78 -18.75
C VAL A 415 11.27 4.10 -18.17
N PRO A 416 10.76 3.32 -17.19
CA PRO A 416 9.36 3.38 -16.76
C PRO A 416 8.87 4.79 -16.40
N LYS A 417 9.71 5.59 -15.73
CA LYS A 417 9.38 6.98 -15.38
C LYS A 417 9.17 7.88 -16.60
N GLY A 418 9.90 7.65 -17.69
CA GLY A 418 9.76 8.39 -18.94
C GLY A 418 8.67 7.82 -19.85
N ASP A 419 8.60 6.49 -19.93
CA ASP A 419 7.69 5.76 -20.82
C ASP A 419 6.23 5.85 -20.36
N VAL A 420 5.99 5.83 -19.04
CA VAL A 420 4.65 5.90 -18.44
C VAL A 420 4.31 7.31 -17.94
N GLY A 421 5.29 8.01 -17.34
CA GLY A 421 5.08 9.31 -16.71
C GLY A 421 4.56 9.23 -15.27
N GLU A 422 3.97 10.34 -14.78
CA GLU A 422 3.48 10.45 -13.39
C GLU A 422 2.27 9.56 -13.11
N THR A 423 1.45 9.28 -14.12
CA THR A 423 0.24 8.47 -14.00
C THR A 423 0.16 7.48 -15.14
N THR A 424 -0.39 6.29 -14.89
CA THR A 424 -0.61 5.30 -15.96
C THR A 424 -1.72 5.71 -16.92
N GLY A 425 -2.52 6.73 -16.59
CA GLY A 425 -3.74 7.08 -17.33
C GLY A 425 -4.89 6.10 -17.13
N TRP A 426 -4.71 5.09 -16.26
CA TRP A 426 -5.77 4.17 -15.88
C TRP A 426 -6.87 4.91 -15.11
N THR A 427 -8.12 4.65 -15.47
CA THR A 427 -9.30 5.16 -14.77
C THR A 427 -10.36 4.08 -14.75
N ALA A 428 -10.95 3.85 -13.56
CA ALA A 428 -11.95 2.81 -13.39
C ALA A 428 -13.14 3.03 -14.35
N GLY A 429 -13.36 2.07 -15.26
CA GLY A 429 -14.46 2.09 -16.22
C GLY A 429 -14.22 2.87 -17.52
N SER A 430 -12.99 3.31 -17.79
CA SER A 430 -12.62 3.93 -19.07
C SER A 430 -12.44 2.92 -20.19
N GLU A 431 -12.82 3.29 -21.42
CA GLU A 431 -12.56 2.52 -22.66
C GLU A 431 -11.27 2.96 -23.38
N GLY A 432 -10.42 3.75 -22.71
CA GLY A 432 -9.13 4.18 -23.26
C GLY A 432 -8.14 3.03 -23.47
N ALA A 433 -7.02 3.33 -24.13
CA ALA A 433 -5.96 2.33 -24.43
C ALA A 433 -5.35 1.67 -23.18
N ASN A 434 -5.48 2.30 -22.01
CA ASN A 434 -4.97 1.82 -20.72
C ASN A 434 -6.10 1.29 -19.83
N ARG A 435 -7.06 0.56 -20.40
CA ARG A 435 -8.22 -0.03 -19.70
C ARG A 435 -7.84 -1.12 -18.71
#